data_AF-A0A6A7ALI9-F1
#
_entry.id   AF-A0A6A7ALI9-F1
#
_cell.length_a   1.000
_cell.length_b   1.000
_cell.length_c   1.000
_cell.angle_alpha   90.00
_cell.angle_beta   90.00
_cell.angle_gamma   90.00
#
_symmetry.space_group_name_H-M   'P 1'
#
loop_
_entity.id
_entity.type
_entity.pdbx_description
1 polymer ?
#
loop_
_entity_poly.entity_id
_entity_poly.type
_entity_poly.pdbx_seq_one_letter_code
_entity_poly.pdbx_strand_id
1 'polypeptide(L)'
;LRNEWLRICLERLEPFCSLWISFQLGSFPLILSWRCRQEIECYLIQMYEIWHKITGGDAHLCDEYTIEKLGGLAPLWSSRDRSMIEGLFARHQVFPRVRDPDVRAQICQRVLAVEGLILNFRTFFKHVKILGPVMLPLRELFPPGELYPSKDEFDLVPRSLPSVRDILLQNCYERPGQNQQQCLLQYSEHDVRFIERDDPGLYSYWQLCLYLLRQAQSHGNHRKKPRDQAQSSERPGWVIRLGQFARRLGFESDMISSLCNQDPDLSQIRMHMLQERPSVFFFAPADKCNAEAHSRQRGQVIFEPRLPAPTPLMTTDSVNTTRVPRNHPELFLPTIWSALTQEPRYVLTGYGELVLISMSFFEKFGSSVISGARGGSQQARLLLRSSSVYSVPVYPDDLARPHGTNITFWHLPQGRDISPLAKYRCDATREDIKRVVNSIRAQGVVPLFALVDRDGRLKLCDPSQILHRRERSKQPEDVYYIYRHENCGIWIMKPM
;
A
#
# COMPACT_ATOMS: atom_id res chain seq x y z
N LEU A 1 -4.76 -29.51 10.97
CA LEU A 1 -5.11 -28.44 9.99
C LEU A 1 -5.61 -29.12 8.71
N ARG A 2 -6.76 -28.71 8.13
CA ARG A 2 -7.29 -29.33 6.89
C ARG A 2 -6.50 -28.97 5.62
N ASN A 3 -5.62 -27.97 5.69
CA ASN A 3 -4.75 -27.57 4.59
C ASN A 3 -3.36 -28.18 4.81
N GLU A 4 -3.04 -29.23 4.06
CA GLU A 4 -1.81 -30.00 4.24
C GLU A 4 -0.55 -29.16 3.98
N TRP A 5 -0.53 -28.38 2.91
CA TRP A 5 0.59 -27.48 2.58
C TRP A 5 0.91 -26.50 3.72
N LEU A 6 -0.13 -25.96 4.38
CA LEU A 6 0.03 -24.99 5.46
C LEU A 6 0.58 -25.69 6.71
N ARG A 7 0.10 -26.92 6.97
CA ARG A 7 0.63 -27.77 8.05
C ARG A 7 2.13 -27.98 7.86
N ILE A 8 2.55 -28.41 6.67
CA ILE A 8 3.97 -28.65 6.35
C ILE A 8 4.82 -27.38 6.57
N CYS A 9 4.35 -26.22 6.11
CA CYS A 9 5.08 -24.96 6.32
C CYS A 9 5.20 -24.59 7.80
N LEU A 10 4.13 -24.79 8.57
CA LEU A 10 4.10 -24.49 9.99
C LEU A 10 4.94 -25.48 10.81
N GLU A 11 4.95 -26.77 10.47
CA GLU A 11 5.81 -27.78 11.10
C GLU A 11 7.30 -27.46 10.90
N ARG A 12 7.70 -26.95 9.73
CA ARG A 12 9.08 -26.47 9.52
C ARG A 12 9.48 -25.34 10.46
N LEU A 13 8.53 -24.52 10.88
CA LEU A 13 8.74 -23.38 11.80
C LEU A 13 8.62 -23.78 13.28
N GLU A 14 8.15 -25.00 13.57
CA GLU A 14 7.98 -25.52 14.93
C GLU A 14 9.26 -25.43 15.78
N PRO A 15 10.47 -25.76 15.27
CA PRO A 15 11.69 -25.70 16.09
C PRO A 15 11.97 -24.32 16.68
N PHE A 16 11.53 -23.26 16.00
CA PHE A 16 11.69 -21.88 16.43
C PHE A 16 10.54 -21.42 17.34
N CYS A 17 10.39 -22.06 18.50
CA CYS A 17 9.29 -21.82 19.46
C CYS A 17 9.03 -20.34 19.74
N SER A 18 10.08 -19.52 19.83
CA SER A 18 9.96 -18.08 20.11
C SER A 18 9.26 -17.27 19.01
N LEU A 19 9.16 -17.79 17.77
CA LEU A 19 8.36 -17.14 16.71
C LEU A 19 6.87 -17.13 17.05
N TRP A 20 6.40 -18.17 17.73
CA TRP A 20 4.98 -18.46 17.89
C TRP A 20 4.25 -17.51 18.86
N ILE A 21 4.98 -16.69 19.62
CA ILE A 21 4.39 -15.70 20.55
C ILE A 21 3.43 -14.72 19.85
N SER A 22 3.67 -14.42 18.58
CA SER A 22 2.83 -13.51 17.78
C SER A 22 1.91 -14.24 16.81
N PHE A 23 1.75 -15.55 16.95
CA PHE A 23 0.92 -16.35 16.05
C PHE A 23 -0.58 -16.11 16.30
N GLN A 24 -1.30 -15.73 15.25
CA GLN A 24 -2.73 -15.40 15.30
C GLN A 24 -3.53 -16.38 14.43
N LEU A 25 -3.87 -17.54 15.00
CA LEU A 25 -4.61 -18.57 14.27
C LEU A 25 -5.96 -18.06 13.72
N GLY A 26 -6.62 -17.15 14.45
CA GLY A 26 -7.91 -16.56 14.05
C GLY A 26 -7.88 -15.73 12.76
N SER A 27 -6.70 -15.32 12.29
CA SER A 27 -6.55 -14.57 11.03
C SER A 27 -6.55 -15.47 9.79
N PHE A 28 -6.26 -16.77 9.94
CA PHE A 28 -6.12 -17.68 8.80
C PHE A 28 -7.40 -17.94 8.00
N PRO A 29 -8.60 -18.07 8.59
CA PRO A 29 -9.82 -18.24 7.79
C PRO A 29 -10.00 -17.16 6.72
N LEU A 30 -9.73 -15.89 7.08
CA LEU A 30 -9.78 -14.78 6.15
C LEU A 30 -8.66 -14.85 5.11
N ILE A 31 -7.42 -15.09 5.53
CA ILE A 31 -6.26 -15.15 4.63
C ILE A 31 -6.43 -16.30 3.62
N LEU A 32 -6.83 -17.49 4.08
CA LEU A 32 -7.07 -18.66 3.23
C LEU A 32 -8.24 -18.45 2.28
N SER A 33 -9.23 -17.63 2.66
CA SER A 33 -10.33 -17.26 1.76
C SER A 33 -9.85 -16.49 0.53
N TRP A 34 -8.65 -15.88 0.56
CA TRP A 34 -8.06 -15.15 -0.56
C TRP A 34 -7.37 -16.04 -1.60
N ARG A 35 -7.19 -17.35 -1.34
CA ARG A 35 -6.68 -18.32 -2.34
C ARG A 35 -5.30 -17.95 -2.90
N CYS A 36 -4.41 -17.47 -2.03
CA CYS A 36 -3.02 -17.11 -2.34
C CYS A 36 -2.03 -18.05 -1.65
N ARG A 37 -2.18 -19.36 -1.89
CA ARG A 37 -1.37 -20.39 -1.23
C ARG A 37 0.12 -20.15 -1.45
N GLN A 38 0.52 -19.96 -2.69
CA GLN A 38 1.90 -19.85 -3.14
C GLN A 38 2.59 -18.65 -2.51
N GLU A 39 1.90 -17.51 -2.43
CA GLU A 39 2.45 -16.29 -1.85
C GLU A 39 2.67 -16.47 -0.33
N ILE A 40 1.70 -17.08 0.37
CA ILE A 40 1.83 -17.37 1.80
C ILE A 40 2.96 -18.37 2.05
N GLU A 41 3.01 -19.45 1.27
CA GLU A 41 4.05 -20.47 1.32
C GLU A 41 5.44 -19.85 1.10
N CYS A 42 5.59 -18.98 0.09
CA CYS A 42 6.81 -18.23 -0.16
C CYS A 42 7.26 -17.42 1.07
N TYR A 43 6.33 -16.71 1.72
CA TYR A 43 6.64 -15.93 2.92
C TYR A 43 7.08 -16.82 4.09
N LEU A 44 6.35 -17.90 4.37
CA LEU A 44 6.64 -18.79 5.50
C LEU A 44 7.97 -19.54 5.30
N ILE A 45 8.27 -19.97 4.08
CA ILE A 45 9.56 -20.57 3.73
C ILE A 45 10.68 -19.55 3.93
N GLN A 46 10.54 -18.32 3.40
CA GLN A 46 11.55 -17.28 3.61
C GLN A 46 11.78 -16.97 5.09
N MET A 47 10.72 -16.94 5.89
CA MET A 47 10.83 -16.76 7.33
C MET A 47 11.64 -17.87 7.98
N TYR A 48 11.39 -19.13 7.63
CA TYR A 48 12.19 -20.27 8.10
C TYR A 48 13.66 -20.12 7.70
N GLU A 49 13.95 -19.87 6.43
CA GLU A 49 15.31 -19.77 5.90
C GLU A 49 16.10 -18.63 6.58
N ILE A 50 15.46 -17.50 6.86
CA ILE A 50 16.08 -16.38 7.58
C ILE A 50 16.51 -16.81 8.98
N TRP A 51 15.62 -17.42 9.77
CA TRP A 51 15.93 -17.80 11.14
C TRP A 51 16.90 -18.97 11.22
N HIS A 52 16.75 -19.96 10.32
CA HIS A 52 17.69 -21.05 10.18
C HIS A 52 19.10 -20.55 9.83
N LYS A 53 19.23 -19.61 8.89
CA LYS A 53 20.51 -18.99 8.54
C LYS A 53 21.09 -18.19 9.72
N ILE A 54 20.28 -17.37 10.38
CA ILE A 54 20.74 -16.54 11.52
C ILE A 54 21.31 -17.41 12.63
N THR A 55 20.59 -18.46 13.03
CA THR A 55 21.00 -19.32 14.15
C THR A 55 21.97 -20.44 13.75
N GLY A 56 22.19 -20.66 12.45
CA GLY A 56 22.94 -21.83 11.98
C GLY A 56 22.22 -23.16 12.26
N GLY A 57 20.89 -23.13 12.30
CA GLY A 57 20.04 -24.29 12.60
C GLY A 57 19.72 -24.50 14.07
N ASP A 58 20.42 -23.86 15.01
CA ASP A 58 20.14 -23.99 16.44
C ASP A 58 19.04 -23.04 16.89
N ALA A 59 17.79 -23.51 16.82
CA ALA A 59 16.63 -22.71 17.17
C ALA A 59 16.58 -22.31 18.67
N HIS A 60 17.31 -23.00 19.55
CA HIS A 60 17.35 -22.68 20.98
C HIS A 60 18.12 -21.40 21.29
N LEU A 61 18.87 -20.85 20.34
CA LEU A 61 19.62 -19.61 20.55
C LEU A 61 18.71 -18.36 20.58
N CYS A 62 17.53 -18.43 19.95
CA CYS A 62 16.56 -17.35 19.91
C CYS A 62 15.65 -17.36 21.15
N ASP A 63 15.31 -16.16 21.62
CA ASP A 63 14.24 -15.92 22.58
C ASP A 63 13.19 -14.97 21.99
N GLU A 64 12.05 -14.85 22.67
CA GLU A 64 10.90 -14.07 22.20
C GLU A 64 11.25 -12.58 22.04
N TYR A 65 12.09 -12.07 22.93
CA TYR A 65 12.58 -10.70 22.88
C TYR A 65 13.42 -10.45 21.63
N THR A 66 14.32 -11.36 21.27
CA THR A 66 15.13 -11.27 20.05
C THR A 66 14.25 -11.27 18.80
N ILE A 67 13.26 -12.18 18.73
CA ILE A 67 12.31 -12.21 17.61
C ILE A 67 11.57 -10.88 17.48
N GLU A 68 11.11 -10.31 18.59
CA GLU A 68 10.35 -9.06 18.58
C GLU A 68 11.21 -7.88 18.13
N LYS A 69 12.44 -7.76 18.65
CA LYS A 69 13.31 -6.61 18.37
C LYS A 69 13.92 -6.63 16.98
N LEU A 70 14.24 -7.81 16.44
CA LEU A 70 14.79 -7.93 15.10
C LEU A 70 13.70 -7.90 14.03
N GLY A 71 12.48 -8.32 14.37
CA GLY A 71 11.36 -8.40 13.44
C GLY A 71 11.04 -7.10 12.71
N GLY A 72 11.06 -7.16 11.37
CA GLY A 72 10.71 -6.05 10.49
C GLY A 72 11.85 -5.07 10.21
N LEU A 73 13.05 -5.31 10.71
CA LEU A 73 14.25 -4.54 10.36
C LEU A 73 14.81 -5.01 9.00
N ALA A 74 15.39 -4.08 8.24
CA ALA A 74 16.04 -4.35 6.95
C ALA A 74 17.54 -3.97 7.00
N PRO A 75 18.39 -4.79 7.62
CA PRO A 75 19.78 -4.43 7.92
C PRO A 75 20.66 -4.16 6.69
N LEU A 76 20.39 -4.80 5.56
CA LEU A 76 21.14 -4.55 4.33
C LEU A 76 20.77 -3.19 3.70
N TRP A 77 19.55 -2.70 3.93
CA TRP A 77 19.01 -1.51 3.26
C TRP A 77 19.03 -0.25 4.14
N SER A 78 18.83 -0.38 5.45
CA SER A 78 18.71 0.73 6.38
C SER A 78 19.91 0.77 7.30
N SER A 79 20.80 1.76 7.13
CA SER A 79 21.95 1.91 8.05
C SER A 79 21.50 2.23 9.47
N ARG A 80 20.32 2.85 9.65
CA ARG A 80 19.67 3.00 10.96
C ARG A 80 19.33 1.65 11.58
N ASP A 81 18.74 0.74 10.81
CA ASP A 81 18.36 -0.59 11.31
C ASP A 81 19.61 -1.40 11.63
N ARG A 82 20.63 -1.30 10.78
CA ARG A 82 21.96 -1.88 11.04
C ARG A 82 22.55 -1.41 12.35
N SER A 83 22.65 -0.10 12.57
CA SER A 83 23.18 0.46 13.82
C SER A 83 22.32 0.09 15.03
N MET A 84 20.99 -0.03 14.85
CA MET A 84 20.10 -0.53 15.92
C MET A 84 20.44 -1.97 16.30
N ILE A 85 20.62 -2.85 15.30
CA ILE A 85 20.99 -4.26 15.52
C ILE A 85 22.35 -4.36 16.20
N GLU A 86 23.37 -3.67 15.69
CA GLU A 86 24.70 -3.63 16.29
C GLU A 86 24.65 -3.17 17.75
N GLY A 87 23.86 -2.13 18.05
CA GLY A 87 23.61 -1.66 19.41
C GLY A 87 22.94 -2.69 20.33
N LEU A 88 21.96 -3.45 19.81
CA LEU A 88 21.31 -4.54 20.54
C LEU A 88 22.31 -5.68 20.85
N PHE A 89 23.20 -6.00 19.91
CA PHE A 89 24.25 -7.00 20.11
C PHE A 89 25.28 -6.56 21.15
N ALA A 90 25.78 -5.32 21.05
CA ALA A 90 26.77 -4.76 21.97
C ALA A 90 26.26 -4.69 23.42
N ARG A 91 24.97 -4.39 23.60
CA ARG A 91 24.32 -4.34 24.92
C ARG A 91 23.88 -5.71 25.45
N HIS A 92 24.18 -6.80 24.75
CA HIS A 92 23.78 -8.16 25.13
C HIS A 92 22.26 -8.34 25.29
N GLN A 93 21.46 -7.58 24.53
CA GLN A 93 19.98 -7.58 24.65
C GLN A 93 19.31 -8.64 23.77
N VAL A 94 19.94 -9.02 22.66
CA VAL A 94 19.46 -10.08 21.75
C VAL A 94 20.35 -11.32 21.84
N PHE A 95 19.83 -12.51 21.56
CA PHE A 95 20.52 -13.79 21.71
C PHE A 95 21.19 -13.96 23.10
N PRO A 96 20.48 -13.76 24.22
CA PRO A 96 21.09 -13.78 25.56
C PRO A 96 21.65 -15.15 25.95
N ARG A 97 21.21 -16.22 25.27
CA ARG A 97 21.68 -17.60 25.50
C ARG A 97 23.08 -17.86 24.92
N VAL A 98 23.55 -17.01 24.00
CA VAL A 98 24.88 -17.13 23.38
C VAL A 98 25.89 -16.34 24.21
N ARG A 99 26.72 -17.06 24.97
CA ARG A 99 27.77 -16.48 25.83
C ARG A 99 29.13 -16.36 25.13
N ASP A 100 29.38 -17.21 24.14
CA ASP A 100 30.61 -17.19 23.38
C ASP A 100 30.65 -15.94 22.47
N PRO A 101 31.65 -15.06 22.64
CA PRO A 101 31.75 -13.82 21.87
C PRO A 101 31.95 -14.07 20.36
N ASP A 102 32.66 -15.14 19.98
CA ASP A 102 32.95 -15.44 18.56
C ASP A 102 31.68 -15.92 17.86
N VAL A 103 30.93 -16.83 18.50
CA VAL A 103 29.63 -17.30 18.00
C VAL A 103 28.65 -16.12 17.93
N ARG A 104 28.64 -15.26 18.93
CA ARG A 104 27.78 -14.07 18.95
C ARG A 104 28.12 -13.09 17.82
N ALA A 105 29.40 -12.88 17.53
CA ALA A 105 29.85 -12.06 16.41
C ALA A 105 29.43 -12.67 15.06
N GLN A 106 29.52 -13.99 14.90
CA GLN A 106 29.04 -14.69 13.70
C GLN A 106 27.54 -14.52 13.51
N ILE A 107 26.73 -14.69 14.57
CA ILE A 107 25.28 -14.47 14.50
C ILE A 107 24.98 -13.02 14.11
N CYS A 108 25.66 -12.04 14.72
CA CYS A 108 25.51 -10.64 14.36
C CYS A 108 25.75 -10.41 12.87
N GLN A 109 26.85 -10.95 12.31
CA GLN A 109 27.13 -10.85 10.88
C GLN A 109 26.03 -11.50 10.01
N ARG A 110 25.50 -12.65 10.42
CA ARG A 110 24.41 -13.32 9.70
C ARG A 110 23.10 -12.52 9.73
N VAL A 111 22.77 -11.89 10.86
CA VAL A 111 21.63 -10.96 10.98
C VAL A 111 21.84 -9.76 10.06
N LEU A 112 23.02 -9.16 10.07
CA LEU A 112 23.34 -8.00 9.23
C LEU A 112 23.37 -8.30 7.73
N ALA A 113 23.52 -9.57 7.34
CA ALA A 113 23.53 -10.06 5.97
C ALA A 113 22.13 -10.44 5.44
N VAL A 114 21.05 -10.16 6.17
CA VAL A 114 19.68 -10.40 5.69
C VAL A 114 19.34 -9.38 4.61
N GLU A 115 19.07 -9.86 3.38
CA GLU A 115 18.84 -9.04 2.18
C GLU A 115 17.51 -8.28 2.17
N GLY A 116 16.55 -8.72 2.97
CA GLY A 116 15.20 -8.13 3.05
C GLY A 116 14.83 -7.77 4.48
N LEU A 117 13.54 -7.84 4.78
CA LEU A 117 13.03 -7.69 6.14
C LEU A 117 13.29 -8.97 6.94
N ILE A 118 13.69 -8.84 8.20
CA ILE A 118 13.72 -9.98 9.12
C ILE A 118 12.25 -10.36 9.44
N LEU A 119 11.79 -11.49 8.91
CA LEU A 119 10.39 -11.90 8.96
C LEU A 119 10.06 -12.61 10.29
N ASN A 120 8.84 -12.45 10.77
CA ASN A 120 8.26 -13.20 11.90
C ASN A 120 6.72 -13.20 11.79
N PHE A 121 6.00 -13.90 12.68
CA PHE A 121 4.54 -13.93 12.59
C PHE A 121 3.88 -12.55 12.77
N ARG A 122 4.45 -11.67 13.61
CA ARG A 122 3.94 -10.30 13.79
C ARG A 122 3.96 -9.51 12.48
N THR A 123 5.09 -9.57 11.77
CA THR A 123 5.25 -8.92 10.46
C THR A 123 4.40 -9.61 9.41
N PHE A 124 4.29 -10.94 9.42
CA PHE A 124 3.41 -11.70 8.51
C PHE A 124 1.97 -11.17 8.54
N PHE A 125 1.34 -11.07 9.72
CA PHE A 125 -0.05 -10.59 9.80
C PHE A 125 -0.20 -9.10 9.45
N LYS A 126 0.85 -8.30 9.58
CA LYS A 126 0.87 -6.92 9.07
C LYS A 126 0.94 -6.92 7.53
N HIS A 127 1.86 -7.70 6.98
CA HIS A 127 2.24 -7.72 5.57
C HIS A 127 1.19 -8.40 4.69
N VAL A 128 0.61 -9.53 5.13
CA VAL A 128 -0.38 -10.31 4.35
C VAL A 128 -1.60 -9.50 3.94
N LYS A 129 -1.89 -8.40 4.62
CA LYS A 129 -2.97 -7.46 4.30
C LYS A 129 -2.83 -6.85 2.90
N ILE A 130 -1.65 -6.84 2.30
CA ILE A 130 -1.47 -6.39 0.91
C ILE A 130 -2.06 -7.38 -0.10
N LEU A 131 -2.18 -8.67 0.26
CA LEU A 131 -2.65 -9.70 -0.68
C LEU A 131 -4.16 -9.64 -0.90
N GLY A 132 -4.97 -9.34 0.11
CA GLY A 132 -6.43 -9.25 -0.04
C GLY A 132 -6.88 -8.31 -1.17
N PRO A 133 -6.41 -7.04 -1.20
CA PRO A 133 -6.67 -6.09 -2.28
C PRO A 133 -6.13 -6.49 -3.66
N VAL A 134 -5.27 -7.50 -3.76
CA VAL A 134 -4.73 -8.01 -5.03
C VAL A 134 -5.51 -9.26 -5.46
N MET A 135 -5.62 -10.25 -4.58
CA MET A 135 -6.15 -11.57 -4.90
C MET A 135 -7.65 -11.59 -5.12
N LEU A 136 -8.40 -10.71 -4.44
CA LEU A 136 -9.84 -10.64 -4.63
C LEU A 136 -10.19 -10.05 -6.01
N PRO A 137 -9.63 -8.89 -6.44
CA PRO A 137 -9.83 -8.38 -7.80
C PRO A 137 -9.44 -9.33 -8.93
N LEU A 138 -8.37 -10.11 -8.77
CA LEU A 138 -7.94 -11.06 -9.81
C LEU A 138 -9.00 -12.12 -10.14
N ARG A 139 -9.94 -12.38 -9.23
CA ARG A 139 -11.04 -13.34 -9.46
C ARG A 139 -12.07 -12.86 -10.46
N GLU A 140 -12.10 -11.57 -10.77
CA GLU A 140 -12.99 -11.03 -11.81
C GLU A 140 -12.52 -11.44 -13.22
N LEU A 141 -11.32 -12.00 -13.34
CA LEU A 141 -10.73 -12.45 -14.60
C LEU A 141 -11.13 -13.87 -15.02
N PHE A 142 -11.84 -14.62 -14.18
CA PHE A 142 -12.24 -15.99 -14.50
C PHE A 142 -13.56 -16.34 -13.79
N PRO A 143 -14.34 -17.31 -14.30
CA PRO A 143 -15.59 -17.72 -13.68
C PRO A 143 -15.37 -18.28 -12.26
N PRO A 144 -16.30 -18.02 -11.30
CA PRO A 144 -16.18 -18.52 -9.94
C PRO A 144 -16.06 -20.05 -9.83
N GLY A 145 -16.59 -20.78 -10.81
CA GLY A 145 -16.52 -22.25 -10.88
C GLY A 145 -15.08 -22.78 -10.92
N GLU A 146 -14.11 -22.00 -11.41
CA GLU A 146 -12.70 -22.43 -11.44
C GLU A 146 -12.06 -22.45 -10.03
N LEU A 147 -12.54 -21.61 -9.10
CA LEU A 147 -12.08 -21.63 -7.70
C LEU A 147 -12.75 -22.72 -6.85
N TYR A 148 -13.90 -23.20 -7.31
CA TYR A 148 -14.75 -24.16 -6.64
C TYR A 148 -15.22 -25.20 -7.65
N PRO A 149 -14.29 -26.01 -8.19
CA PRO A 149 -14.67 -27.05 -9.14
C PRO A 149 -15.71 -27.96 -8.49
N SER A 150 -16.75 -28.29 -9.25
CA SER A 150 -17.80 -29.21 -8.81
C SER A 150 -17.15 -30.49 -8.30
N LYS A 151 -17.54 -30.93 -7.10
CA LYS A 151 -17.15 -32.24 -6.61
C LYS A 151 -17.87 -33.27 -7.47
N ASP A 152 -17.12 -34.00 -8.28
CA ASP A 152 -17.65 -35.20 -8.91
C ASP A 152 -17.93 -36.22 -7.80
N GLU A 153 -19.11 -36.87 -7.82
CA GLU A 153 -19.52 -37.83 -6.77
C GLU A 153 -18.56 -39.04 -6.70
N PHE A 154 -17.76 -39.25 -7.75
CA PHE A 154 -16.81 -40.36 -7.87
C PHE A 154 -15.35 -40.00 -7.56
N ASP A 155 -15.06 -38.74 -7.23
CA ASP A 155 -13.70 -38.34 -6.83
C ASP A 155 -13.41 -38.75 -5.37
N LEU A 156 -12.81 -39.92 -5.21
CA LEU A 156 -12.37 -40.45 -3.91
C LEU A 156 -11.21 -39.66 -3.28
N VAL A 157 -10.60 -38.73 -4.02
CA VAL A 157 -9.48 -37.90 -3.55
C VAL A 157 -9.96 -36.48 -3.28
N PRO A 158 -9.75 -35.93 -2.06
CA PRO A 158 -10.00 -34.52 -1.78
C PRO A 158 -9.10 -33.65 -2.67
N ARG A 159 -9.64 -33.06 -3.75
CA ARG A 159 -8.87 -32.10 -4.55
C ARG A 159 -8.56 -30.87 -3.72
N SER A 160 -7.28 -30.51 -3.64
CA SER A 160 -6.86 -29.20 -3.14
C SER A 160 -7.49 -28.13 -4.03
N LEU A 161 -8.22 -27.19 -3.42
CA LEU A 161 -8.83 -26.10 -4.17
C LEU A 161 -7.72 -25.22 -4.77
N PRO A 162 -7.79 -24.89 -6.07
CA PRO A 162 -6.71 -24.16 -6.74
C PRO A 162 -6.56 -22.74 -6.18
N SER A 163 -5.34 -22.22 -6.24
CA SER A 163 -5.09 -20.81 -5.96
C SER A 163 -5.45 -19.93 -7.15
N VAL A 164 -5.51 -18.61 -6.92
CA VAL A 164 -5.64 -17.62 -8.00
C VAL A 164 -4.47 -17.73 -8.99
N ARG A 165 -3.25 -17.94 -8.48
CA ARG A 165 -2.05 -18.10 -9.31
C ARG A 165 -2.11 -19.37 -10.16
N ASP A 166 -2.57 -20.49 -9.59
CA ASP A 166 -2.73 -21.76 -10.34
C ASP A 166 -3.70 -21.58 -11.50
N ILE A 167 -4.88 -20.99 -11.24
CA ILE A 167 -5.88 -20.75 -12.28
C ILE A 167 -5.30 -19.87 -13.40
N LEU A 168 -4.73 -18.72 -13.05
CA LEU A 168 -4.22 -17.78 -14.04
C LEU A 168 -3.10 -18.39 -14.88
N LEU A 169 -2.16 -19.13 -14.27
CA LEU A 169 -1.00 -19.68 -14.97
C LEU A 169 -1.30 -20.98 -15.72
N GLN A 170 -2.19 -21.83 -15.21
CA GLN A 170 -2.47 -23.16 -15.78
C GLN A 170 -3.65 -23.15 -16.75
N ASN A 171 -4.67 -22.33 -16.48
CA ASN A 171 -5.91 -22.33 -17.25
C ASN A 171 -6.05 -21.11 -18.15
N CYS A 172 -5.51 -19.96 -17.74
CA CYS A 172 -5.71 -18.71 -18.47
C CYS A 172 -4.50 -18.27 -19.28
N TYR A 173 -3.29 -18.76 -19.03
CA TYR A 173 -2.11 -18.26 -19.73
C TYR A 173 -1.89 -19.01 -21.05
N GLU A 174 -2.29 -18.41 -22.16
CA GLU A 174 -2.06 -18.96 -23.50
C GLU A 174 -0.72 -18.50 -24.07
N ARG A 175 0.06 -19.43 -24.63
CA ARG A 175 1.34 -19.13 -25.27
C ARG A 175 1.11 -18.82 -26.75
N PRO A 176 1.31 -17.58 -27.23
CA PRO A 176 1.34 -17.35 -28.67
C PRO A 176 2.53 -18.10 -29.29
N GLY A 177 2.27 -18.82 -30.38
CA GLY A 177 3.26 -19.67 -31.03
C GLY A 177 4.51 -18.91 -31.48
N GLN A 178 5.64 -19.62 -31.42
CA GLN A 178 6.99 -19.35 -31.96
C GLN A 178 8.07 -18.74 -31.03
N ASN A 179 7.78 -17.96 -29.99
CA ASN A 179 8.83 -17.43 -29.08
C ASN A 179 8.54 -17.73 -27.60
N GLN A 180 8.82 -18.96 -27.17
CA GLN A 180 8.44 -19.49 -25.84
C GLN A 180 9.08 -18.79 -24.63
N GLN A 181 10.11 -17.98 -24.85
CA GLN A 181 10.85 -17.30 -23.78
C GLN A 181 10.60 -15.78 -23.72
N GLN A 182 9.83 -15.19 -24.65
CA GLN A 182 9.61 -13.74 -24.65
C GLN A 182 8.39 -13.37 -23.78
N CYS A 183 8.60 -12.50 -22.79
CA CYS A 183 7.54 -11.91 -21.97
C CYS A 183 7.39 -10.41 -22.27
N LEU A 184 6.15 -9.92 -22.25
CA LEU A 184 5.87 -8.49 -22.35
C LEU A 184 6.04 -7.87 -20.96
N LEU A 185 6.96 -6.92 -20.82
CA LEU A 185 7.17 -6.15 -19.60
C LEU A 185 6.74 -4.70 -19.77
N GLN A 186 5.96 -4.23 -18.80
CA GLN A 186 5.52 -2.85 -18.67
C GLN A 186 6.57 -2.06 -17.87
N TYR A 187 7.17 -1.05 -18.52
CA TYR A 187 8.12 -0.10 -17.92
C TYR A 187 7.42 1.15 -17.39
N SER A 188 6.32 1.54 -18.03
CA SER A 188 5.44 2.61 -17.59
C SER A 188 4.02 2.35 -18.12
N GLU A 189 3.05 3.21 -17.80
CA GLU A 189 1.69 3.08 -18.33
C GLU A 189 1.63 3.07 -19.88
N HIS A 190 2.65 3.62 -20.57
CA HIS A 190 2.70 3.75 -22.03
C HIS A 190 3.91 3.06 -22.69
N ASP A 191 4.85 2.52 -21.91
CA ASP A 191 6.05 1.85 -22.42
C ASP A 191 5.99 0.36 -22.08
N VAL A 192 5.97 -0.47 -23.13
CA VAL A 192 5.96 -1.93 -23.06
C VAL A 192 7.04 -2.49 -23.97
N ARG A 193 7.77 -3.50 -23.50
CA ARG A 193 8.88 -4.10 -24.24
C ARG A 193 8.87 -5.62 -24.09
N PHE A 194 9.30 -6.32 -25.11
CA PHE A 194 9.49 -7.78 -25.06
C PHE A 194 10.89 -8.09 -24.54
N ILE A 195 10.97 -8.99 -23.56
CA ILE A 195 12.24 -9.45 -22.96
C ILE A 195 12.23 -10.96 -22.83
N GLU A 196 13.39 -11.57 -23.01
CA GLU A 196 13.58 -13.01 -22.81
C GLU A 196 13.72 -13.38 -21.32
N ARG A 197 12.90 -14.32 -20.87
CA ARG A 197 12.80 -14.84 -19.50
C ARG A 197 12.40 -16.31 -19.48
N ASP A 198 12.82 -17.01 -18.44
CA ASP A 198 12.61 -18.46 -18.30
C ASP A 198 11.15 -18.86 -18.04
N ASP A 199 10.38 -18.01 -17.33
CA ASP A 199 8.97 -18.25 -17.02
C ASP A 199 8.10 -17.03 -17.33
N PRO A 200 7.76 -16.78 -18.61
CA PRO A 200 7.05 -15.56 -19.01
C PRO A 200 5.67 -15.42 -18.31
N GLY A 201 5.01 -16.54 -18.02
CA GLY A 201 3.72 -16.55 -17.32
C GLY A 201 3.83 -15.99 -15.92
N LEU A 202 4.88 -16.35 -15.18
CA LEU A 202 5.13 -15.83 -13.84
C LEU A 202 5.41 -14.32 -13.82
N TYR A 203 6.20 -13.81 -14.77
CA TYR A 203 6.42 -12.35 -14.89
C TYR A 203 5.11 -11.63 -15.25
N SER A 204 4.27 -12.20 -16.13
CA SER A 204 2.94 -11.68 -16.42
C SER A 204 2.03 -11.67 -15.18
N TYR A 205 2.05 -12.72 -14.37
CA TYR A 205 1.32 -12.78 -13.11
C TYR A 205 1.78 -11.70 -12.11
N TRP A 206 3.09 -11.54 -11.92
CA TRP A 206 3.61 -10.50 -11.03
C TRP A 206 3.23 -9.10 -11.49
N GLN A 207 3.22 -8.84 -12.80
CA GLN A 207 2.77 -7.56 -13.34
C GLN A 207 1.29 -7.28 -13.05
N LEU A 208 0.42 -8.29 -13.11
CA LEU A 208 -0.98 -8.16 -12.68
C LEU A 208 -1.09 -7.80 -11.19
N CYS A 209 -0.33 -8.50 -10.34
CA CYS A 209 -0.30 -8.21 -8.91
C CYS A 209 0.17 -6.78 -8.62
N LEU A 210 1.24 -6.35 -9.27
CA LEU A 210 1.79 -5.00 -9.12
C LEU A 210 0.84 -3.94 -9.65
N TYR A 211 0.19 -4.17 -10.80
CA TYR A 211 -0.85 -3.27 -11.33
C TYR A 211 -1.96 -3.04 -10.30
N LEU A 212 -2.44 -4.12 -9.65
CA LEU A 212 -3.44 -4.00 -8.60
C LEU A 212 -2.90 -3.31 -7.35
N LEU A 213 -1.64 -3.50 -6.98
CA LEU A 213 -1.01 -2.75 -5.88
C LEU A 213 -0.91 -1.25 -6.18
N ARG A 214 -0.69 -0.85 -7.43
CA ARG A 214 -0.74 0.56 -7.86
C ARG A 214 -2.15 1.14 -7.71
N GLN A 215 -3.17 0.37 -8.09
CA GLN A 215 -4.56 0.82 -8.10
C GLN A 215 -5.24 0.75 -6.72
N ALA A 216 -4.92 -0.26 -5.91
CA ALA A 216 -5.56 -0.51 -4.61
C ALA A 216 -5.36 0.62 -3.59
N GLN A 217 -4.30 1.41 -3.74
CA GLN A 217 -4.06 2.58 -2.88
C GLN A 217 -4.83 3.83 -3.32
N SER A 218 -5.21 3.91 -4.61
CA SER A 218 -6.07 4.96 -5.16
C SER A 218 -7.56 4.71 -4.87
N HIS A 219 -7.97 3.45 -4.74
CA HIS A 219 -9.38 3.05 -4.54
C HIS A 219 -9.72 2.68 -3.09
N GLY A 220 -9.03 3.29 -2.12
CA GLY A 220 -9.24 3.06 -0.70
C GLY A 220 -10.72 3.09 -0.33
N ASN A 221 -11.25 1.92 0.08
CA ASN A 221 -12.60 1.68 0.62
C ASN A 221 -13.72 1.25 -0.35
N HIS A 222 -13.49 0.30 -1.25
CA HIS A 222 -14.59 -0.58 -1.68
C HIS A 222 -14.84 -1.70 -0.65
N ARG A 223 -15.07 -1.32 0.61
CA ARG A 223 -15.59 -2.24 1.64
C ARG A 223 -17.09 -2.01 1.77
N LYS A 224 -17.83 -3.10 1.54
CA LYS A 224 -19.29 -3.28 1.50
C LYS A 224 -19.92 -2.81 0.19
N LYS A 225 -20.14 -3.76 -0.73
CA LYS A 225 -21.28 -3.67 -1.65
C LYS A 225 -22.54 -3.65 -0.77
N PRO A 226 -23.40 -2.62 -0.81
CA PRO A 226 -24.79 -2.79 -0.41
C PRO A 226 -25.38 -3.91 -1.27
N ARG A 227 -26.24 -4.75 -0.69
CA ARG A 227 -26.88 -5.89 -1.39
C ARG A 227 -27.64 -5.46 -2.66
N ASP A 228 -27.90 -4.17 -2.86
CA ASP A 228 -28.72 -3.62 -3.93
C ASP A 228 -27.98 -3.40 -5.26
N GLN A 229 -26.64 -3.51 -5.30
CA GLN A 229 -25.85 -3.40 -6.56
C GLN A 229 -25.79 -4.70 -7.38
N ALA A 230 -26.46 -5.78 -6.95
CA ALA A 230 -26.53 -7.02 -7.71
C ALA A 230 -27.36 -6.92 -9.01
N GLN A 231 -27.96 -5.76 -9.30
CA GLN A 231 -28.80 -5.54 -10.48
C GLN A 231 -28.18 -4.66 -11.58
N SER A 232 -27.00 -4.05 -11.38
CA SER A 232 -26.33 -3.33 -12.47
C SER A 232 -25.52 -4.30 -13.33
N SER A 233 -25.88 -4.45 -14.61
CA SER A 233 -25.08 -5.17 -15.61
C SER A 233 -23.71 -4.52 -15.86
N GLU A 234 -23.54 -3.28 -15.41
CA GLU A 234 -22.35 -2.47 -15.66
C GLU A 234 -21.22 -2.81 -14.68
N ARG A 235 -20.04 -3.15 -15.23
CA ARG A 235 -18.85 -3.50 -14.44
C ARG A 235 -17.98 -2.26 -14.19
N PRO A 236 -17.41 -2.07 -13.00
CA PRO A 236 -16.54 -0.92 -12.73
C PRO A 236 -15.39 -0.79 -13.74
N GLY A 237 -15.07 0.43 -14.17
CA GLY A 237 -14.06 0.68 -15.22
C GLY A 237 -12.68 0.10 -14.90
N TRP A 238 -12.30 0.03 -13.62
CA TRP A 238 -11.04 -0.58 -13.19
C TRP A 238 -10.99 -2.10 -13.46
N VAL A 239 -12.12 -2.81 -13.38
CA VAL A 239 -12.21 -4.25 -13.68
C VAL A 239 -12.00 -4.48 -15.18
N ILE A 240 -12.63 -3.63 -16.00
CA ILE A 240 -12.48 -3.66 -17.46
C ILE A 240 -11.02 -3.42 -17.84
N ARG A 241 -10.37 -2.40 -17.26
CA ARG A 241 -8.93 -2.15 -17.46
C ARG A 241 -8.05 -3.31 -17.00
N LEU A 242 -8.39 -3.97 -15.89
CA LEU A 242 -7.67 -5.15 -15.42
C LEU A 242 -7.76 -6.29 -16.45
N GLY A 243 -8.95 -6.55 -17.00
CA GLY A 243 -9.15 -7.56 -18.06
C GLY A 243 -8.37 -7.24 -19.32
N GLN A 244 -8.44 -6.00 -19.80
CA GLN A 244 -7.67 -5.53 -20.96
C GLN A 244 -6.15 -5.66 -20.72
N PHE A 245 -5.68 -5.36 -19.50
CA PHE A 245 -4.27 -5.54 -19.15
C PHE A 245 -3.87 -7.01 -19.09
N ALA A 246 -4.71 -7.87 -18.49
CA ALA A 246 -4.48 -9.32 -18.47
C ALA A 246 -4.39 -9.91 -19.89
N ARG A 247 -5.28 -9.48 -20.80
CA ARG A 247 -5.23 -9.87 -22.21
C ARG A 247 -3.91 -9.49 -22.88
N ARG A 248 -3.43 -8.27 -22.65
CA ARG A 248 -2.13 -7.80 -23.19
C ARG A 248 -0.94 -8.61 -22.67
N LEU A 249 -1.04 -9.15 -21.46
CA LEU A 249 0.01 -9.97 -20.83
C LEU A 249 -0.03 -11.44 -21.26
N GLY A 250 -1.00 -11.86 -22.09
CA GLY A 250 -1.13 -13.23 -22.57
C GLY A 250 -2.16 -14.09 -21.82
N PHE A 251 -2.98 -13.49 -20.94
CA PHE A 251 -4.07 -14.21 -20.29
C PHE A 251 -5.37 -14.19 -21.11
N GLU A 252 -6.02 -15.33 -21.19
CA GLU A 252 -7.23 -15.63 -21.95
C GLU A 252 -8.24 -16.34 -21.04
N SER A 253 -9.48 -15.87 -21.08
CA SER A 253 -10.65 -16.54 -20.49
C SER A 253 -11.90 -15.89 -21.07
N ASP A 254 -13.06 -16.56 -20.97
CA ASP A 254 -14.34 -15.97 -21.38
C ASP A 254 -14.63 -14.65 -20.67
N MET A 255 -14.23 -14.54 -19.40
CA MET A 255 -14.39 -13.32 -18.61
C MET A 255 -13.45 -12.22 -19.09
N ILE A 256 -12.20 -12.53 -19.43
CA ILE A 256 -11.25 -11.57 -20.01
C ILE A 256 -11.77 -11.10 -21.37
N SER A 257 -12.25 -12.00 -22.23
CA SER A 257 -12.85 -11.66 -23.53
C SER A 257 -14.06 -10.75 -23.38
N SER A 258 -14.96 -11.07 -22.44
CA SER A 258 -16.14 -10.24 -22.12
C SER A 258 -15.75 -8.85 -21.63
N LEU A 259 -14.68 -8.72 -20.85
CA LEU A 259 -14.17 -7.43 -20.38
C LEU A 259 -13.54 -6.63 -21.54
N CYS A 260 -12.83 -7.27 -22.46
CA CYS A 260 -12.20 -6.58 -23.59
C CYS A 260 -13.21 -5.94 -24.55
N ASN A 261 -14.46 -6.44 -24.59
CA ASN A 261 -15.54 -5.89 -25.41
C ASN A 261 -16.22 -4.66 -24.79
N GLN A 262 -15.78 -4.20 -23.62
CA GLN A 262 -16.38 -3.07 -22.91
C GLN A 262 -15.44 -1.86 -22.93
N ASP A 263 -16.02 -0.65 -22.96
CA ASP A 263 -15.28 0.60 -22.79
C ASP A 263 -15.19 0.95 -21.29
N PRO A 264 -13.97 1.00 -20.72
CA PRO A 264 -13.80 1.24 -19.29
C PRO A 264 -14.20 2.65 -18.86
N ASP A 265 -14.01 3.65 -19.72
CA ASP A 265 -14.30 5.05 -19.40
C ASP A 265 -15.80 5.32 -19.50
N LEU A 266 -16.47 4.81 -20.54
CA LEU A 266 -17.93 4.90 -20.64
C LEU A 266 -18.62 4.19 -19.49
N SER A 267 -18.15 3.00 -19.10
CA SER A 267 -18.69 2.29 -17.95
C SER A 267 -18.52 3.10 -16.66
N GLN A 268 -17.33 3.67 -16.43
CA GLN A 268 -17.07 4.50 -15.26
C GLN A 268 -17.95 5.76 -15.24
N ILE A 269 -18.15 6.39 -16.39
CA ILE A 269 -19.01 7.57 -16.54
C ILE A 269 -20.47 7.23 -16.23
N ARG A 270 -21.00 6.13 -16.78
CA ARG A 270 -22.38 5.70 -16.50
C ARG A 270 -22.59 5.34 -15.04
N MET A 271 -21.62 4.64 -14.44
CA MET A 271 -21.63 4.38 -12.99
C MET A 271 -21.64 5.67 -12.17
N HIS A 272 -20.88 6.69 -12.56
CA HIS A 272 -20.89 8.01 -11.92
C HIS A 272 -22.23 8.74 -12.11
N MET A 273 -22.79 8.70 -13.32
CA MET A 273 -24.11 9.26 -13.60
C MET A 273 -25.21 8.62 -12.73
N LEU A 274 -25.17 7.30 -12.54
CA LEU A 274 -26.10 6.58 -11.66
C LEU A 274 -25.88 6.90 -10.17
N GLN A 275 -24.68 7.31 -9.76
CA GLN A 275 -24.43 7.78 -8.40
C GLN A 275 -24.95 9.21 -8.19
N GLU A 276 -24.74 10.11 -9.16
CA GLU A 276 -25.27 11.49 -9.12
C GLU A 276 -26.81 11.51 -9.22
N ARG A 277 -27.37 10.62 -10.04
CA ARG A 277 -28.80 10.51 -10.32
C ARG A 277 -29.23 9.05 -10.17
N PRO A 278 -29.46 8.60 -8.91
CA PRO A 278 -29.91 7.23 -8.66
C PRO A 278 -31.22 6.91 -9.39
N SER A 279 -31.28 5.74 -10.00
CA SER A 279 -32.44 5.26 -10.77
C SER A 279 -33.73 5.17 -9.95
N VAL A 280 -33.60 5.09 -8.62
CA VAL A 280 -34.72 5.11 -7.68
C VAL A 280 -35.47 6.45 -7.70
N PHE A 281 -34.76 7.55 -7.99
CA PHE A 281 -35.31 8.91 -7.97
C PHE A 281 -35.42 9.54 -9.37
N PHE A 282 -34.66 9.04 -10.34
CA PHE A 282 -34.52 9.64 -11.66
C PHE A 282 -34.65 8.58 -12.77
N PHE A 283 -35.35 8.93 -13.85
CA PHE A 283 -35.47 8.10 -15.04
C PHE A 283 -34.94 8.84 -16.26
N ALA A 284 -34.16 8.13 -17.08
CA ALA A 284 -33.72 8.59 -18.39
C ALA A 284 -33.80 7.44 -19.40
N PRO A 285 -34.30 7.67 -20.63
CA PRO A 285 -34.21 6.69 -21.71
C PRO A 285 -32.74 6.31 -21.97
N ALA A 286 -32.50 5.03 -22.28
CA ALA A 286 -31.15 4.48 -22.47
C ALA A 286 -30.34 5.28 -23.51
N ASP A 287 -30.97 5.67 -24.62
CA ASP A 287 -30.30 6.43 -25.70
C ASP A 287 -29.82 7.80 -25.25
N LYS A 288 -30.62 8.51 -24.42
CA LYS A 288 -30.24 9.82 -23.87
C LYS A 288 -29.14 9.67 -22.82
N CYS A 289 -29.22 8.64 -21.99
CA CYS A 289 -28.18 8.33 -21.01
C CYS A 289 -26.84 8.01 -21.70
N ASN A 290 -26.87 7.22 -22.78
CA ASN A 290 -25.70 6.91 -23.59
C ASN A 290 -25.13 8.15 -24.28
N ALA A 291 -25.97 9.00 -24.87
CA ALA A 291 -25.53 10.24 -25.51
C ALA A 291 -24.83 11.18 -24.51
N GLU A 292 -25.36 11.31 -23.29
CA GLU A 292 -24.73 12.09 -22.22
C GLU A 292 -23.40 11.46 -21.76
N ALA A 293 -23.33 10.14 -21.62
CA ALA A 293 -22.09 9.45 -21.26
C ALA A 293 -20.98 9.69 -22.31
N HIS A 294 -21.31 9.60 -23.60
CA HIS A 294 -20.39 9.94 -24.69
C HIS A 294 -20.02 11.43 -24.72
N SER A 295 -20.95 12.31 -24.35
CA SER A 295 -20.67 13.74 -24.19
C SER A 295 -19.60 13.98 -23.11
N ARG A 296 -19.75 13.36 -21.95
CA ARG A 296 -18.80 13.45 -20.83
C ARG A 296 -17.44 12.82 -21.16
N GLN A 297 -17.42 11.69 -21.88
CA GLN A 297 -16.18 11.03 -22.30
C GLN A 297 -15.33 11.95 -23.18
N ARG A 298 -15.95 12.64 -24.14
CA ARG A 298 -15.24 13.63 -24.98
C ARG A 298 -14.62 14.76 -24.15
N GLY A 299 -15.25 15.14 -23.05
CA GLY A 299 -14.71 16.13 -22.10
C GLY A 299 -13.49 15.67 -21.31
N GLN A 300 -13.24 14.36 -21.20
CA GLN A 300 -12.07 13.81 -20.48
C GLN A 300 -10.78 13.80 -21.32
N VAL A 301 -10.87 14.08 -22.62
CA VAL A 301 -9.71 14.12 -23.53
C VAL A 301 -8.71 15.25 -23.19
N ILE A 302 -9.08 16.15 -22.27
CA ILE A 302 -8.23 17.23 -21.78
C ILE A 302 -7.11 16.78 -20.81
N PHE A 303 -7.16 15.55 -20.30
CA PHE A 303 -6.17 15.05 -19.34
C PHE A 303 -4.98 14.45 -20.09
N GLU A 304 -3.82 15.08 -19.95
CA GLU A 304 -2.57 14.56 -20.49
C GLU A 304 -1.95 13.51 -19.55
N PRO A 305 -1.30 12.46 -20.11
CA PRO A 305 -0.50 11.53 -19.34
C PRO A 305 0.57 12.24 -18.51
N ARG A 306 0.74 11.83 -17.25
CA ARG A 306 1.89 12.28 -16.47
C ARG A 306 3.17 11.67 -17.05
N LEU A 307 4.22 12.48 -17.14
CA LEU A 307 5.56 12.00 -17.45
C LEU A 307 5.99 10.97 -16.40
N PRO A 308 6.78 9.94 -16.80
CA PRO A 308 7.31 8.97 -15.86
C PRO A 308 8.09 9.67 -14.75
N ALA A 309 7.73 9.39 -13.50
CA ALA A 309 8.50 9.86 -12.36
C ALA A 309 9.90 9.21 -12.37
N PRO A 310 10.93 9.89 -11.84
CA PRO A 310 12.24 9.26 -11.67
C PRO A 310 12.12 8.01 -10.81
N THR A 311 13.02 7.03 -11.02
CA THR A 311 13.03 5.79 -10.25
C THR A 311 13.00 6.11 -8.75
N PRO A 312 11.98 5.65 -8.02
CA PRO A 312 11.87 5.92 -6.60
C PRO A 312 13.04 5.31 -5.84
N LEU A 313 13.45 5.98 -4.77
CA LEU A 313 14.56 5.52 -3.96
C LEU A 313 14.09 4.43 -2.98
N MET A 314 14.87 3.37 -2.82
CA MET A 314 14.65 2.37 -1.76
C MET A 314 14.82 2.99 -0.37
N THR A 315 15.78 3.92 -0.24
CA THR A 315 16.22 4.48 1.03
C THR A 315 16.49 5.99 0.91
N THR A 316 16.48 6.70 2.02
CA THR A 316 16.70 8.16 2.10
C THR A 316 17.60 8.52 3.29
N ASP A 317 18.28 9.65 3.19
CA ASP A 317 19.16 10.19 4.23
C ASP A 317 18.39 10.96 5.31
N SER A 318 17.16 11.39 5.02
CA SER A 318 16.34 12.18 5.94
C SER A 318 15.35 11.33 6.73
N VAL A 319 15.35 11.48 8.06
CA VAL A 319 14.29 10.94 8.95
C VAL A 319 12.95 11.63 8.74
N ASN A 320 12.96 12.82 8.13
CA ASN A 320 11.75 13.56 7.84
C ASN A 320 10.79 12.63 7.12
N THR A 321 9.68 12.34 7.78
CA THR A 321 8.53 11.66 7.21
C THR A 321 7.98 12.62 6.15
N THR A 322 8.63 12.68 4.99
CA THR A 322 7.98 13.11 3.76
C THR A 322 6.68 12.34 3.78
N ARG A 323 5.56 13.05 3.88
CA ARG A 323 4.23 12.44 3.80
C ARG A 323 4.21 11.71 2.47
N VAL A 324 4.59 10.44 2.48
CA VAL A 324 4.80 9.67 1.26
C VAL A 324 3.45 9.63 0.57
N PRO A 325 3.37 9.93 -0.73
CA PRO A 325 2.15 9.68 -1.46
C PRO A 325 1.78 8.22 -1.22
N ARG A 326 0.57 7.99 -0.70
CA ARG A 326 0.05 6.62 -0.51
C ARG A 326 0.03 5.85 -1.84
N ASN A 327 0.14 6.55 -2.95
CA ASN A 327 0.14 5.96 -4.27
C ASN A 327 1.59 5.87 -4.76
N HIS A 328 2.02 4.65 -5.07
CA HIS A 328 3.29 4.36 -5.77
C HIS A 328 2.96 3.98 -7.21
N PRO A 329 2.69 4.95 -8.10
CA PRO A 329 2.41 4.67 -9.51
C PRO A 329 3.60 4.04 -10.22
N GLU A 330 4.80 4.05 -9.63
CA GLU A 330 6.04 3.52 -10.21
C GLU A 330 6.30 2.03 -9.89
N LEU A 331 5.35 1.28 -9.31
CA LEU A 331 5.50 -0.16 -9.04
C LEU A 331 5.42 -0.99 -10.33
N PHE A 332 6.46 -0.91 -11.15
CA PHE A 332 6.70 -1.77 -12.31
C PHE A 332 7.90 -2.68 -12.02
N LEU A 333 7.91 -3.89 -12.60
CA LEU A 333 9.01 -4.84 -12.41
C LEU A 333 10.39 -4.23 -12.75
N PRO A 334 10.58 -3.56 -13.90
CA PRO A 334 11.87 -2.96 -14.23
C PRO A 334 12.28 -1.86 -13.25
N THR A 335 11.32 -1.07 -12.76
CA THR A 335 11.57 -0.04 -11.76
C THR A 335 11.98 -0.64 -10.42
N ILE A 336 11.35 -1.75 -10.01
CA ILE A 336 11.72 -2.50 -8.81
C ILE A 336 13.15 -3.03 -8.95
N TRP A 337 13.50 -3.68 -10.07
CA TRP A 337 14.87 -4.17 -10.29
C TRP A 337 15.89 -3.04 -10.30
N SER A 338 15.58 -1.90 -10.95
CA SER A 338 16.45 -0.72 -10.91
C SER A 338 16.55 -0.10 -9.52
N ALA A 339 15.52 -0.22 -8.68
CA ALA A 339 15.57 0.23 -7.30
C ALA A 339 16.41 -0.70 -6.42
N LEU A 340 16.36 -2.01 -6.68
CA LEU A 340 17.14 -3.03 -5.97
C LEU A 340 18.65 -2.98 -6.26
N THR A 341 19.10 -2.24 -7.27
CA THR A 341 20.53 -2.00 -7.53
C THR A 341 21.07 -0.73 -6.86
N GLN A 342 20.21 0.05 -6.20
CA GLN A 342 20.61 1.28 -5.51
C GLN A 342 21.44 0.99 -4.26
N GLU A 343 22.32 1.93 -3.91
CA GLU A 343 23.07 1.84 -2.67
C GLU A 343 22.15 2.08 -1.45
N PRO A 344 22.27 1.25 -0.39
CA PRO A 344 21.61 1.47 0.89
C PRO A 344 21.95 2.83 1.50
N ARG A 345 20.98 3.46 2.15
CA ARG A 345 21.13 4.74 2.87
C ARG A 345 20.60 4.66 4.29
N TYR A 346 20.30 5.80 4.91
CA TYR A 346 19.97 5.88 6.32
C TYR A 346 18.69 5.11 6.71
N VAL A 347 17.57 5.35 6.02
CA VAL A 347 16.25 4.76 6.34
C VAL A 347 15.50 4.34 5.09
N LEU A 348 14.70 3.27 5.16
CA LEU A 348 13.78 2.86 4.09
C LEU A 348 12.73 3.92 3.77
N THR A 349 12.47 4.14 2.48
CA THR A 349 11.32 4.92 2.03
C THR A 349 10.04 4.08 2.10
N GLY A 350 8.86 4.70 1.96
CA GLY A 350 7.61 3.96 1.82
C GLY A 350 7.56 3.03 0.59
N TYR A 351 8.22 3.44 -0.50
CA TYR A 351 8.40 2.60 -1.67
C TYR A 351 9.28 1.39 -1.34
N GLY A 352 10.43 1.61 -0.69
CA GLY A 352 11.34 0.55 -0.28
C GLY A 352 10.70 -0.46 0.67
N GLU A 353 9.94 0.00 1.67
CA GLU A 353 9.17 -0.89 2.56
C GLU A 353 8.19 -1.74 1.76
N LEU A 354 7.42 -1.14 0.84
CA LEU A 354 6.45 -1.87 0.03
C LEU A 354 7.13 -2.90 -0.88
N VAL A 355 8.25 -2.55 -1.53
CA VAL A 355 9.01 -3.49 -2.37
C VAL A 355 9.50 -4.68 -1.56
N LEU A 356 10.13 -4.46 -0.40
CA LEU A 356 10.62 -5.55 0.44
C LEU A 356 9.48 -6.43 0.98
N ILE A 357 8.33 -5.83 1.33
CA ILE A 357 7.13 -6.59 1.69
C ILE A 357 6.65 -7.42 0.49
N SER A 358 6.56 -6.84 -0.71
CA SER A 358 6.14 -7.58 -1.91
C SER A 358 7.10 -8.73 -2.24
N MET A 359 8.41 -8.52 -2.14
CA MET A 359 9.41 -9.58 -2.35
C MET A 359 9.26 -10.76 -1.38
N SER A 360 8.77 -10.53 -0.16
CA SER A 360 8.49 -11.60 0.80
C SER A 360 7.33 -12.51 0.39
N PHE A 361 6.49 -12.09 -0.56
CA PHE A 361 5.38 -12.89 -1.11
C PHE A 361 5.61 -13.38 -2.54
N PHE A 362 6.39 -12.65 -3.35
CA PHE A 362 6.49 -12.87 -4.80
C PHE A 362 7.89 -13.32 -5.26
N GLU A 363 8.51 -14.28 -4.57
CA GLU A 363 9.77 -14.93 -4.99
C GLU A 363 10.88 -13.95 -5.46
N LYS A 364 11.00 -12.81 -4.76
CA LYS A 364 11.94 -11.73 -5.10
C LYS A 364 11.83 -11.22 -6.56
N PHE A 365 10.68 -11.43 -7.22
CA PHE A 365 10.42 -11.06 -8.61
C PHE A 365 11.48 -11.56 -9.60
N GLY A 366 12.04 -12.74 -9.37
CA GLY A 366 13.07 -13.32 -10.23
C GLY A 366 14.42 -12.58 -10.21
N SER A 367 14.58 -11.60 -9.30
CA SER A 367 15.86 -10.93 -9.10
C SER A 367 16.82 -11.91 -8.42
N SER A 368 17.69 -12.57 -9.20
CA SER A 368 18.87 -13.18 -8.63
C SER A 368 19.79 -12.06 -8.15
N VAL A 369 19.81 -11.84 -6.83
CA VAL A 369 20.94 -11.12 -6.23
C VAL A 369 22.14 -11.98 -6.57
N ILE A 370 23.06 -11.41 -7.34
CA ILE A 370 24.34 -12.01 -7.72
C ILE A 370 25.03 -12.46 -6.42
N SER A 371 24.92 -13.74 -6.09
CA SER A 371 25.82 -14.36 -5.14
C SER A 371 27.16 -14.48 -5.87
N GLY A 372 28.22 -13.99 -5.22
CA GLY A 372 29.52 -13.85 -5.85
C GLY A 372 30.05 -15.17 -6.41
N ALA A 373 30.24 -15.20 -7.73
CA ALA A 373 31.21 -16.07 -8.39
C ALA A 373 31.99 -15.22 -9.39
N ARG A 374 33.31 -15.18 -9.21
CA ARG A 374 34.27 -14.59 -10.14
C ARG A 374 34.06 -15.16 -11.55
N GLY A 375 33.97 -14.29 -12.55
CA GLY A 375 34.16 -14.63 -13.96
C GLY A 375 33.12 -13.99 -14.87
N GLY A 376 33.54 -13.01 -15.68
CA GLY A 376 32.76 -12.52 -16.83
C GLY A 376 32.15 -11.11 -16.71
N SER A 377 32.85 -10.16 -16.09
CA SER A 377 32.50 -8.74 -16.22
C SER A 377 32.86 -8.22 -17.62
N GLN A 378 31.89 -8.06 -18.54
CA GLN A 378 32.08 -7.09 -19.64
C GLN A 378 30.84 -6.60 -20.41
N GLN A 379 29.62 -7.13 -20.25
CA GLN A 379 28.51 -6.74 -21.14
C GLN A 379 27.46 -5.76 -20.56
N ALA A 380 27.43 -5.53 -19.24
CA ALA A 380 26.46 -4.61 -18.62
C ALA A 380 26.96 -3.15 -18.49
N ARG A 381 28.22 -2.86 -18.85
CA ARG A 381 28.83 -1.52 -18.65
C ARG A 381 28.81 -0.59 -19.88
N LEU A 382 28.23 -0.99 -21.01
CA LEU A 382 28.36 -0.25 -22.28
C LEU A 382 27.12 0.51 -22.78
N LEU A 383 26.00 0.56 -22.04
CA LEU A 383 24.80 1.29 -22.49
C LEU A 383 24.44 2.55 -21.67
N LEU A 384 25.29 2.96 -20.71
CA LEU A 384 25.16 4.23 -20.00
C LEU A 384 26.19 5.25 -20.49
N ARG A 385 26.08 5.65 -21.76
CA ARG A 385 26.64 6.91 -22.26
C ARG A 385 25.75 7.45 -23.36
N SER A 386 24.78 8.29 -22.98
CA SER A 386 24.35 9.37 -23.85
C SER A 386 24.26 10.64 -23.03
N SER A 387 25.16 11.54 -23.39
CA SER A 387 25.39 12.88 -22.87
C SER A 387 24.26 13.83 -23.24
N SER A 388 23.84 14.65 -22.28
CA SER A 388 23.18 15.92 -22.55
C SER A 388 23.54 16.91 -21.45
N VAL A 389 24.57 17.69 -21.75
CA VAL A 389 24.95 18.94 -21.10
C VAL A 389 23.88 19.97 -21.40
N TYR A 390 23.08 20.39 -20.43
CA TYR A 390 22.45 21.71 -20.41
C TYR A 390 22.22 22.18 -18.96
N SER A 391 23.03 23.16 -18.58
CA SER A 391 22.69 24.37 -17.81
C SER A 391 21.90 24.22 -16.51
N VAL A 392 22.60 24.40 -15.39
CA VAL A 392 22.04 24.78 -14.09
C VAL A 392 21.33 26.13 -14.23
N PRO A 393 20.02 26.26 -13.95
CA PRO A 393 19.42 27.55 -13.67
C PRO A 393 19.82 27.94 -12.24
N VAL A 394 20.59 29.02 -12.13
CA VAL A 394 20.71 29.79 -10.90
C VAL A 394 19.31 30.33 -10.61
N TYR A 395 18.66 29.82 -9.57
CA TYR A 395 17.46 30.45 -9.03
C TYR A 395 17.89 31.64 -8.16
N PRO A 396 17.35 32.85 -8.39
CA PRO A 396 17.46 33.91 -7.41
C PRO A 396 16.64 33.52 -6.17
N ASP A 397 17.30 33.58 -5.01
CA ASP A 397 16.62 33.71 -3.72
C ASP A 397 15.72 34.95 -3.81
N ASP A 398 14.41 34.76 -3.97
CA ASP A 398 13.37 35.53 -3.29
C ASP A 398 11.97 35.16 -3.80
N LEU A 399 11.04 35.02 -2.84
CA LEU A 399 9.57 34.98 -2.96
C LEU A 399 8.90 33.65 -3.41
N ALA A 400 8.67 32.76 -2.44
CA ALA A 400 7.50 31.88 -2.45
C ALA A 400 6.88 31.81 -1.04
N ARG A 401 5.87 32.65 -0.78
CA ARG A 401 4.99 32.52 0.40
C ARG A 401 4.03 31.33 0.18
N PRO A 402 3.90 30.38 1.11
CA PRO A 402 2.92 29.31 1.00
C PRO A 402 1.51 29.85 1.22
N HIS A 403 0.58 29.50 0.33
CA HIS A 403 -0.83 29.88 0.39
C HIS A 403 -1.49 29.43 1.70
N GLY A 404 -1.95 30.40 2.48
CA GLY A 404 -2.50 30.22 3.82
C GLY A 404 -3.89 29.57 3.84
N THR A 405 -4.07 28.62 4.75
CA THR A 405 -5.39 28.11 5.11
C THR A 405 -6.06 29.15 6.02
N ASN A 406 -7.17 29.75 5.60
CA ASN A 406 -7.84 30.80 6.37
C ASN A 406 -8.69 30.21 7.52
N ILE A 407 -8.57 30.79 8.72
CA ILE A 407 -9.39 30.50 9.90
C ILE A 407 -10.38 31.64 10.09
N THR A 408 -11.66 31.31 10.25
CA THR A 408 -12.73 32.29 10.50
C THR A 408 -13.27 32.12 11.93
N PHE A 409 -13.22 33.20 12.70
CA PHE A 409 -13.79 33.31 14.05
C PHE A 409 -15.17 33.96 13.95
N TRP A 410 -16.14 33.34 14.61
CA TRP A 410 -17.54 33.75 14.58
C TRP A 410 -17.93 34.40 15.91
N HIS A 411 -18.77 35.43 15.85
CA HIS A 411 -19.34 36.08 17.02
C HIS A 411 -20.87 35.90 16.97
N LEU A 412 -21.45 35.33 18.02
CA LEU A 412 -22.90 35.20 18.17
C LEU A 412 -23.45 36.35 19.02
N PRO A 413 -24.45 37.12 18.54
CA PRO A 413 -25.13 38.10 19.37
C PRO A 413 -26.01 37.42 20.43
N GLN A 414 -26.29 38.12 21.53
CA GLN A 414 -27.22 37.67 22.57
C GLN A 414 -28.67 37.91 22.10
N GLY A 415 -29.22 36.99 21.32
CA GLY A 415 -30.62 37.01 20.88
C GLY A 415 -31.01 35.68 20.25
N ARG A 416 -32.27 35.26 20.43
CA ARG A 416 -32.76 33.94 19.98
C ARG A 416 -33.01 33.82 18.48
N ASP A 417 -32.74 34.88 17.70
CA ASP A 417 -32.85 34.84 16.25
C ASP A 417 -31.63 35.48 15.59
N ILE A 418 -31.13 34.77 14.57
CA ILE A 418 -30.25 35.18 13.46
C ILE A 418 -28.80 34.65 13.47
N SER A 419 -28.43 34.26 12.24
CA SER A 419 -27.19 33.75 11.66
C SER A 419 -25.87 34.20 12.31
N PRO A 420 -24.88 33.29 12.45
CA PRO A 420 -23.56 33.65 12.97
C PRO A 420 -22.87 34.65 12.03
N LEU A 421 -22.31 35.73 12.58
CA LEU A 421 -21.53 36.72 11.84
C LEU A 421 -20.04 36.37 11.94
N ALA A 422 -19.39 36.15 10.79
CA ALA A 422 -17.95 35.96 10.67
C ALA A 422 -17.26 37.29 11.01
N LYS A 423 -16.73 37.42 12.24
CA LYS A 423 -16.20 38.72 12.71
C LYS A 423 -14.71 38.86 12.50
N TYR A 424 -13.94 37.76 12.49
CA TYR A 424 -12.50 37.83 12.26
C TYR A 424 -12.02 36.69 11.35
N ARG A 425 -11.27 37.02 10.30
CA ARG A 425 -10.56 36.04 9.46
C ARG A 425 -9.06 36.26 9.59
N CYS A 426 -8.29 35.19 9.74
CA CYS A 426 -6.84 35.27 9.70
C CYS A 426 -6.24 34.03 9.03
N ASP A 427 -5.01 34.15 8.56
CA ASP A 427 -4.23 33.02 8.07
C ASP A 427 -3.95 32.06 9.24
N ALA A 428 -3.83 30.76 8.97
CA ALA A 428 -3.52 29.74 9.98
C ALA A 428 -2.07 29.78 10.49
N THR A 429 -1.44 30.96 10.52
CA THR A 429 -0.14 31.18 11.14
C THR A 429 -0.30 31.37 12.65
N ARG A 430 0.70 30.96 13.43
CA ARG A 430 0.65 31.04 14.89
C ARG A 430 0.59 32.50 15.38
N GLU A 431 1.24 33.39 14.65
CA GLU A 431 1.37 34.81 14.93
C GLU A 431 0.04 35.55 14.68
N ASP A 432 -0.67 35.23 13.59
CA ASP A 432 -1.94 35.89 13.27
C ASP A 432 -3.08 35.39 14.16
N ILE A 433 -3.11 34.10 14.50
CA ILE A 433 -4.07 33.54 15.49
C ILE A 433 -3.88 34.22 16.85
N LYS A 434 -2.64 34.37 17.32
CA LYS A 434 -2.35 35.08 18.58
C LYS A 434 -2.82 36.54 18.53
N ARG A 435 -2.63 37.23 17.41
CA ARG A 435 -3.09 38.62 17.22
C ARG A 435 -4.61 38.73 17.35
N VAL A 436 -5.36 37.84 16.70
CA VAL A 436 -6.84 37.82 16.77
C VAL A 436 -7.31 37.49 18.19
N VAL A 437 -6.72 36.50 18.85
CA VAL A 437 -7.09 36.11 20.23
C VAL A 437 -6.81 37.25 21.23
N ASN A 438 -5.71 37.98 21.07
CA ASN A 438 -5.39 39.12 21.92
C ASN A 438 -6.36 40.30 21.68
N SER A 439 -6.79 40.53 20.43
CA SER A 439 -7.83 41.51 20.10
C SER A 439 -9.18 41.16 20.74
N ILE A 440 -9.56 39.87 20.75
CA ILE A 440 -10.77 39.38 21.44
C ILE A 440 -10.66 39.59 22.96
N ARG A 441 -9.50 39.31 23.55
CA ARG A 441 -9.26 39.54 24.99
C ARG A 441 -9.32 41.02 25.36
N ALA A 442 -8.83 41.91 24.51
CA ALA A 442 -8.90 43.35 24.72
C ALA A 442 -10.35 43.90 24.71
N GLN A 443 -11.30 43.15 24.13
CA GLN A 443 -12.74 43.46 24.14
C GLN A 443 -13.45 42.96 25.42
N GLY A 444 -12.71 42.48 26.44
CA GLY A 444 -13.26 42.02 27.72
C GLY A 444 -13.88 40.62 27.69
N VAL A 445 -13.73 39.89 26.58
CA VAL A 445 -14.26 38.53 26.41
C VAL A 445 -13.17 37.52 26.71
N VAL A 446 -13.45 36.54 27.59
CA VAL A 446 -12.53 35.41 27.87
C VAL A 446 -12.97 34.19 27.04
N PRO A 447 -12.37 33.94 25.87
CA PRO A 447 -12.71 32.74 25.10
C PRO A 447 -12.11 31.49 25.74
N LEU A 448 -12.94 30.48 26.01
CA LEU A 448 -12.52 29.13 26.37
C LEU A 448 -12.72 28.21 25.16
N PHE A 449 -11.69 27.46 24.80
CA PHE A 449 -11.73 26.55 23.65
C PHE A 449 -11.97 25.13 24.14
N ALA A 450 -12.76 24.33 23.41
CA ALA A 450 -12.98 22.94 23.72
C ALA A 450 -12.76 22.05 22.49
N LEU A 451 -12.13 20.90 22.71
CA LEU A 451 -11.93 19.87 21.70
C LEU A 451 -12.68 18.61 22.13
N VAL A 452 -13.26 17.90 21.16
CA VAL A 452 -13.81 16.56 21.40
C VAL A 452 -12.65 15.55 21.35
N ASP A 453 -12.47 14.80 22.43
CA ASP A 453 -11.47 13.73 22.50
C ASP A 453 -11.94 12.50 21.71
N ARG A 454 -11.05 11.53 21.46
CA ARG A 454 -11.35 10.29 20.71
C ARG A 454 -12.51 9.47 21.27
N ASP A 455 -12.83 9.67 22.55
CA ASP A 455 -13.94 9.02 23.25
C ASP A 455 -15.25 9.85 23.23
N GLY A 456 -15.32 10.91 22.43
CA GLY A 456 -16.50 11.78 22.32
C GLY A 456 -16.69 12.78 23.47
N ARG A 457 -15.71 12.91 24.38
CA ARG A 457 -15.78 13.79 25.55
C ARG A 457 -15.10 15.13 25.27
N LEU A 458 -15.75 16.23 25.65
CA LEU A 458 -15.18 17.58 25.52
C LEU A 458 -14.11 17.86 26.58
N LYS A 459 -12.95 18.35 26.14
CA LYS A 459 -11.88 18.85 27.00
C LYS A 459 -11.59 20.32 26.70
N LEU A 460 -11.64 21.15 27.74
CA LEU A 460 -11.23 22.55 27.68
C LEU A 460 -9.72 22.64 27.44
N CYS A 461 -9.32 23.52 26.53
CA CYS A 461 -7.94 23.71 26.10
C CYS A 461 -7.57 25.20 26.11
N ASP A 462 -6.33 25.49 26.48
CA ASP A 462 -5.75 26.82 26.33
C ASP A 462 -5.44 27.12 24.84
N PRO A 463 -5.59 28.37 24.36
CA PRO A 463 -5.30 28.74 22.97
C PRO A 463 -3.91 28.33 22.46
N SER A 464 -2.90 28.28 23.32
CA SER A 464 -1.55 27.83 22.95
C SER A 464 -1.47 26.35 22.59
N GLN A 465 -2.44 25.54 23.05
CA GLN A 465 -2.49 24.08 22.83
C GLN A 465 -3.30 23.69 21.59
N ILE A 466 -4.05 24.62 20.99
CA ILE A 466 -4.93 24.36 19.84
C ILE A 466 -4.12 23.91 18.63
N LEU A 467 -3.04 24.62 18.29
CA LEU A 467 -2.19 24.27 17.14
C LEU A 467 -1.54 22.90 17.33
N HIS A 468 -0.97 22.65 18.51
CA HIS A 468 -0.30 21.39 18.81
C HIS A 468 -1.27 20.19 18.80
N ARG A 469 -2.52 20.39 19.21
CA ARG A 469 -3.56 19.34 19.17
C ARG A 469 -4.20 19.21 17.79
N ARG A 470 -4.32 20.28 17.00
CA ARG A 470 -4.77 20.24 15.59
C ARG A 470 -3.79 19.44 14.72
N GLU A 471 -2.50 19.59 14.96
CA GLU A 471 -1.45 18.78 14.29
C GLU A 471 -1.53 17.28 14.64
N ARG A 472 -2.03 16.95 15.84
CA ARG A 472 -2.18 15.56 16.31
C ARG A 472 -3.57 14.96 16.08
N SER A 473 -4.58 15.78 15.83
CA SER A 473 -5.94 15.31 15.51
C SER A 473 -5.97 14.75 14.09
N LYS A 474 -6.54 13.55 13.95
CA LYS A 474 -6.72 12.90 12.64
C LYS A 474 -7.93 13.46 11.86
N GLN A 475 -8.70 14.34 12.47
CA GLN A 475 -9.80 15.05 11.83
C GLN A 475 -9.62 16.57 12.02
N PRO A 476 -9.48 17.34 10.93
CA PRO A 476 -9.19 18.77 11.01
C PRO A 476 -10.38 19.65 11.44
N GLU A 477 -11.58 19.07 11.63
CA GLU A 477 -12.85 19.79 11.86
C GLU A 477 -13.39 19.77 13.32
N ASP A 478 -12.68 19.19 14.29
CA ASP A 478 -13.21 18.95 15.66
C ASP A 478 -13.02 20.10 16.69
N VAL A 479 -12.97 21.36 16.23
CA VAL A 479 -12.75 22.51 17.14
C VAL A 479 -14.06 23.21 17.49
N TYR A 480 -14.46 23.14 18.76
CA TYR A 480 -15.68 23.75 19.28
C TYR A 480 -15.35 24.96 20.18
N TYR A 481 -16.23 25.96 20.17
CA TYR A 481 -16.08 27.18 20.96
C TYR A 481 -17.07 27.19 22.12
N ILE A 482 -16.63 27.51 23.32
CA ILE A 482 -17.52 27.67 24.48
C ILE A 482 -17.38 29.11 25.01
N TYR A 483 -18.48 29.84 25.00
CA TYR A 483 -18.60 31.13 25.68
C TYR A 483 -19.20 30.90 27.07
N ARG A 484 -18.65 31.53 28.11
CA ARG A 484 -19.29 31.57 29.42
C ARG A 484 -19.40 33.02 29.89
N HIS A 485 -20.61 33.55 29.84
CA HIS A 485 -21.10 34.35 30.95
C HIS A 485 -22.43 33.73 31.37
N GLU A 486 -22.65 33.71 32.67
CA GLU A 486 -23.63 32.91 33.40
C GLU A 486 -25.00 32.76 32.70
N ASN A 487 -25.41 31.49 32.58
CA ASN A 487 -26.68 30.95 32.09
C ASN A 487 -26.83 30.56 30.60
N CYS A 488 -27.03 29.24 30.47
CA CYS A 488 -27.75 28.48 29.44
C CYS A 488 -27.08 28.18 28.09
N GLY A 489 -26.41 27.02 28.06
CA GLY A 489 -26.53 25.94 27.07
C GLY A 489 -26.80 26.29 25.61
N ILE A 490 -25.74 26.44 24.82
CA ILE A 490 -25.81 26.46 23.36
C ILE A 490 -24.64 25.65 22.80
N TRP A 491 -24.95 24.74 21.87
CA TRP A 491 -24.02 23.90 21.12
C TRP A 491 -24.15 24.26 19.64
N ILE A 492 -23.05 24.22 18.88
CA ILE A 492 -23.09 24.43 17.43
C ILE A 492 -22.66 23.13 16.75
N MET A 493 -23.57 22.57 15.95
CA MET A 493 -23.25 21.59 14.90
C MET A 493 -23.10 22.32 13.56
N LYS A 494 -22.35 21.72 12.64
CA LYS A 494 -22.35 22.10 11.22
C LYS A 494 -23.55 21.40 10.54
N PRO A 495 -24.36 22.09 9.71
CA PRO A 495 -25.14 21.41 8.69
C PRO A 495 -24.19 20.92 7.58
N MET A 496 -24.56 19.82 6.93
CA MET A 496 -23.77 19.12 5.89
C MET A 496 -23.18 20.04 4.82
#